data_AF-A0A9E4KN64-F1
#
_entry.id   AF-A0A9E4KN64-F1
#
_cell.length_a   1.000
_cell.length_b   1.000
_cell.length_c   1.000
_cell.angle_alpha   90.00
_cell.angle_beta   90.00
_cell.angle_gamma   90.00
#
_symmetry.space_group_name_H-M   'P 1'
#
loop_
_entity.id
_entity.type
_entity.pdbx_description
1 polymer ?
#
loop_
_entity_poly.entity_id
_entity_poly.type
_entity_poly.pdbx_seq_one_letter_code
_entity_poly.pdbx_strand_id
1 'polypeptide(L)'
;MRIRQIFEDEFHLKIAGFRCEPEILEREISEETGVPIFLAHPKGLSTPKAKAIRQAGTSLLVKNSCRSGTSILHDGDVVVLGDVNPGAQVIATGDIIILGALRGIAHAGANATDATEAFIIAFVLRPLQLRIGRYIGTAPTDNGKEQATVVPEIARVSGHSIVVAPFTGKFQRNPMP
;
A
#
# COMPACT_ATOMS: atom_id res chain seq x y z
N MET A 1 7.43 22.81 17.68
CA MET A 1 7.23 21.49 18.32
C MET A 1 7.86 20.44 17.40
N ARG A 2 8.79 19.59 17.88
CA ARG A 2 9.49 18.64 16.99
C ARG A 2 8.49 17.61 16.47
N ILE A 3 8.37 17.46 15.15
CA ILE A 3 7.48 16.48 14.47
C ILE A 3 7.55 15.10 15.13
N ARG A 4 8.76 14.66 15.51
CA ARG A 4 8.97 13.38 16.17
C ARG A 4 8.18 13.20 17.47
N GLN A 5 8.05 14.25 18.29
CA GLN A 5 7.29 14.18 19.54
C GLN A 5 5.78 14.04 19.29
N ILE A 6 5.24 14.70 18.26
CA ILE A 6 3.83 14.58 17.91
C ILE A 6 3.49 13.12 17.55
N PHE A 7 4.30 12.50 16.71
CA PHE A 7 4.08 11.10 16.29
C PHE A 7 4.28 10.09 17.43
N GLU A 8 5.26 10.32 18.31
CA GLU A 8 5.54 9.44 19.43
C GLU A 8 4.48 9.57 20.55
N ASP A 9 4.07 10.80 20.89
CA ASP A 9 3.22 11.07 22.06
C ASP A 9 1.72 10.96 21.74
N GLU A 10 1.26 11.50 20.60
CA GLU A 10 -0.18 11.51 20.26
C GLU A 10 -0.61 10.26 19.50
N PHE A 11 0.25 9.74 18.63
CA PHE A 11 -0.10 8.64 17.72
C PHE A 11 0.55 7.31 18.09
N HIS A 12 1.41 7.28 19.12
CA HIS A 12 2.17 6.10 19.55
C HIS A 12 2.96 5.43 18.40
N LEU A 13 3.35 6.21 17.39
CA LEU A 13 4.07 5.76 16.21
C LEU A 13 5.56 6.07 16.38
N LYS A 14 6.40 5.04 16.20
CA LYS A 14 7.85 5.18 16.29
C LYS A 14 8.44 5.43 14.90
N ILE A 15 8.99 6.63 14.68
CA ILE A 15 9.59 6.99 13.39
C ILE A 15 10.96 6.31 13.24
N ALA A 16 11.08 5.40 12.27
CA ALA A 16 12.34 4.70 11.95
C ALA A 16 13.29 5.52 11.06
N GLY A 17 12.76 6.51 10.33
CA GLY A 17 13.53 7.43 9.51
C GLY A 17 12.64 8.19 8.53
N PHE A 18 13.19 9.24 7.92
CA PHE A 18 12.59 9.93 6.79
C PHE A 18 13.39 9.55 5.54
N ARG A 19 12.71 9.27 4.43
CA ARG A 19 13.35 9.20 3.12
C ARG A 19 12.97 10.46 2.37
N CYS A 20 13.98 11.31 2.13
CA CYS A 20 13.89 12.46 1.25
C CYS A 20 14.83 12.19 0.07
N GLU A 21 14.45 12.55 -1.15
CA GLU A 21 15.42 12.58 -2.24
C GLU A 21 16.49 13.62 -1.89
N PRO A 22 17.79 13.28 -2.05
CA PRO A 22 18.88 14.15 -1.59
C PRO A 22 18.77 15.58 -2.12
N GLU A 23 18.28 15.74 -3.35
CA GLU A 23 18.15 17.03 -4.02
C GLU A 23 17.12 17.93 -3.34
N ILE A 24 16.04 17.36 -2.78
CA ILE A 24 15.00 18.12 -2.08
C ILE A 24 15.57 18.61 -0.75
N LEU A 25 16.27 17.74 -0.02
CA LEU A 25 16.86 18.06 1.27
C LEU A 25 17.98 19.09 1.16
N GLU A 26 18.85 18.96 0.15
CA GLU A 26 19.93 19.92 -0.11
C GLU A 26 19.38 21.30 -0.44
N ARG A 27 18.30 21.36 -1.23
CA ARG A 27 17.66 22.62 -1.61
C ARG A 27 17.03 23.34 -0.42
N GLU A 28 16.29 22.60 0.40
CA GLU A 28 15.53 23.16 1.51
C GLU A 28 16.47 23.64 2.63
N ILE A 29 17.53 22.87 2.95
CA ILE A 29 18.53 23.31 3.93
C ILE A 29 19.40 24.46 3.38
N SER A 30 19.74 24.44 2.09
CA SER A 30 20.50 25.54 1.47
C SER A 30 19.70 26.85 1.45
N GLU A 31 18.39 26.79 1.22
CA GLU A 31 17.50 27.96 1.26
C GLU A 31 17.35 28.50 2.69
N GLU A 32 17.26 27.61 3.69
CA GLU A 32 17.09 28.00 5.09
C GLU A 32 18.38 28.51 5.74
N THR A 33 19.54 27.95 5.37
CA THR A 33 20.85 28.30 5.95
C THR A 33 21.64 29.32 5.12
N GLY A 34 21.27 29.52 3.86
CA GLY A 34 22.00 30.38 2.92
C GLY A 34 23.36 29.84 2.48
N VAL A 35 23.67 28.58 2.82
CA VAL A 35 24.94 27.93 2.48
C VAL A 35 24.68 26.75 1.56
N PRO A 36 25.37 26.63 0.40
CA PRO A 36 25.24 25.46 -0.45
C PRO A 36 25.84 24.25 0.27
N ILE A 37 24.99 23.28 0.61
CA ILE A 37 25.39 22.03 1.25
C ILE A 37 25.34 20.92 0.20
N PHE A 38 26.44 20.17 0.11
CA PHE A 38 26.53 18.95 -0.67
C PHE A 38 26.68 17.79 0.31
N LEU A 39 25.72 16.87 0.38
CA LEU A 39 25.87 15.70 1.24
C LEU A 39 26.94 14.77 0.63
N ALA A 40 28.06 14.63 1.34
CA ALA A 40 29.07 13.64 1.00
C ALA A 40 28.46 12.24 1.12
N HIS A 41 28.25 11.58 -0.03
CA HIS A 41 27.81 10.20 -0.08
C HIS A 41 28.95 9.31 0.45
N PRO A 42 28.77 8.56 1.56
CA PRO A 42 29.81 7.64 2.02
C PRO A 42 29.97 6.52 0.98
N LYS A 43 31.02 6.61 0.15
CA LYS A 43 31.46 5.50 -0.68
C LYS A 43 32.03 4.43 0.26
N GLY A 44 31.36 3.28 0.35
CA GLY A 44 31.97 2.10 0.97
C GLY A 44 31.13 1.28 1.94
N LEU A 45 29.82 1.51 2.08
CA LEU A 45 28.99 0.51 2.76
C LEU A 45 28.54 -0.52 1.73
N SER A 46 29.17 -1.71 1.76
CA SER A 46 28.69 -2.87 1.01
C SER A 46 27.28 -3.19 1.49
N THR A 47 26.28 -2.68 0.78
CA THR A 47 24.90 -3.04 1.00
C THR A 47 24.78 -4.54 0.72
N PRO A 48 24.17 -5.34 1.63
CA PRO A 48 23.77 -6.68 1.25
C PRO A 48 22.93 -6.53 -0.01
N LYS A 49 23.23 -7.31 -1.07
CA LYS A 49 22.55 -7.21 -2.38
C LYS A 49 21.05 -7.23 -2.14
N ALA A 50 20.45 -6.05 -2.07
CA ALA A 50 19.03 -5.86 -1.90
C ALA A 50 18.42 -6.37 -3.19
N LYS A 51 17.78 -7.54 -3.11
CA LYS A 51 17.01 -8.11 -4.21
C LYS A 51 16.14 -6.99 -4.77
N ALA A 52 16.34 -6.68 -6.05
CA ALA A 52 15.83 -5.47 -6.71
C ALA A 52 14.44 -5.08 -6.17
N ILE A 53 14.39 -3.97 -5.44
CA ILE A 53 13.14 -3.24 -5.21
C ILE A 53 12.66 -2.91 -6.61
N ARG A 54 11.42 -3.29 -6.96
CA ARG A 54 10.83 -2.88 -8.25
C ARG A 54 10.82 -1.35 -8.24
N GLN A 55 11.78 -0.73 -8.92
CA GLN A 55 11.67 0.67 -9.30
C GLN A 55 10.86 0.68 -10.58
N ALA A 56 9.58 1.06 -10.50
CA ALA A 56 8.82 1.70 -11.58
C ALA A 56 7.33 1.74 -11.22
N GLY A 57 6.84 2.92 -10.87
CA GLY A 57 5.42 3.23 -10.67
C GLY A 57 5.26 4.42 -9.73
N THR A 58 4.49 5.44 -10.13
CA THR A 58 4.07 6.48 -9.18
C THR A 58 3.00 5.91 -8.25
N SER A 59 2.99 6.24 -6.97
CA SER A 59 1.90 5.82 -6.07
C SER A 59 0.89 6.96 -5.91
N LEU A 60 -0.39 6.66 -6.07
CA LEU A 60 -1.48 7.59 -5.80
C LEU A 60 -1.95 7.44 -4.35
N LEU A 61 -1.83 8.52 -3.57
CA LEU A 61 -2.37 8.60 -2.22
C LEU A 61 -3.73 9.31 -2.22
N VAL A 62 -4.79 8.56 -1.94
CA VAL A 62 -6.16 9.07 -1.81
C VAL A 62 -6.46 9.30 -0.33
N LYS A 63 -6.61 10.56 0.07
CA LYS A 63 -6.77 10.95 1.49
C LYS A 63 -8.21 10.93 2.01
N ASN A 64 -9.14 10.29 1.29
CA ASN A 64 -10.58 10.26 1.59
C ASN A 64 -11.17 8.88 1.31
N SER A 65 -12.30 8.55 1.95
CA SER A 65 -13.10 7.38 1.59
C SER A 65 -13.75 7.53 0.21
N CYS A 66 -13.72 6.46 -0.59
CA CYS A 66 -14.40 6.36 -1.87
C CYS A 66 -15.87 5.99 -1.67
N ARG A 67 -16.78 6.70 -2.35
CA ARG A 67 -18.24 6.53 -2.25
C ARG A 67 -18.84 6.18 -3.61
N SER A 68 -20.12 5.82 -3.63
CA SER A 68 -20.84 5.47 -4.85
C SER A 68 -20.57 6.47 -5.99
N GLY A 69 -20.17 5.96 -7.15
CA GLY A 69 -19.77 6.74 -8.32
C GLY A 69 -18.28 7.10 -8.39
N THR A 70 -17.51 6.88 -7.33
CA THR A 70 -16.05 7.14 -7.33
C THR A 70 -15.34 6.02 -8.11
N SER A 71 -14.59 6.41 -9.14
CA SER A 71 -13.73 5.49 -9.91
C SER A 71 -12.30 6.01 -9.91
N ILE A 72 -11.41 5.33 -9.21
CA ILE A 72 -9.97 5.60 -9.22
C ILE A 72 -9.33 4.65 -10.23
N LEU A 73 -8.64 5.19 -11.22
CA LEU A 73 -7.81 4.45 -12.17
C LEU A 73 -6.41 5.04 -12.12
N HIS A 74 -5.41 4.22 -11.82
CA HIS A 74 -4.03 4.68 -11.67
C HIS A 74 -3.03 3.71 -12.26
N ASP A 75 -2.01 4.26 -12.92
CA ASP A 75 -0.87 3.51 -13.46
C ASP A 75 0.27 3.49 -12.42
N GLY A 76 0.23 2.49 -11.56
CA GLY A 76 1.10 2.29 -10.41
C GLY A 76 0.31 1.80 -9.21
N ASP A 77 0.80 2.08 -8.01
CA ASP A 77 0.17 1.65 -6.76
C ASP A 77 -0.88 2.65 -6.27
N VAL A 78 -1.91 2.18 -5.58
CA VAL A 78 -2.92 3.05 -4.95
C VAL A 78 -2.98 2.80 -3.45
N VAL A 79 -2.89 3.87 -2.67
CA VAL A 79 -3.11 3.86 -1.23
C VAL A 79 -4.33 4.70 -0.91
N VAL A 80 -5.34 4.11 -0.27
CA VAL A 80 -6.54 4.80 0.20
C VAL A 80 -6.47 4.95 1.72
N LEU A 81 -6.49 6.19 2.21
CA LEU A 81 -6.64 6.52 3.63
C LEU A 81 -8.14 6.65 3.94
N GLY A 82 -8.84 5.51 3.99
CA GLY A 82 -10.26 5.46 4.23
C GLY A 82 -10.92 4.21 3.65
N ASP A 83 -12.24 4.24 3.59
CA ASP A 83 -13.06 3.12 3.11
C ASP A 83 -13.27 3.18 1.60
N VAL A 84 -13.39 2.02 0.96
CA VAL A 84 -13.91 1.89 -0.39
C VAL A 84 -15.31 1.31 -0.31
N ASN A 85 -16.34 2.16 -0.39
CA ASN A 85 -17.73 1.75 -0.16
C ASN A 85 -18.39 1.12 -1.40
N PRO A 86 -19.57 0.46 -1.24
CA PRO A 86 -20.33 -0.04 -2.38
C PRO A 86 -20.59 1.06 -3.42
N GLY A 87 -20.49 0.70 -4.69
CA GLY A 87 -20.57 1.65 -5.82
C GLY A 87 -19.29 2.43 -6.11
N ALA A 88 -18.22 2.28 -5.31
CA ALA A 88 -16.89 2.78 -5.63
C ALA A 88 -16.01 1.67 -6.21
N GLN A 89 -15.05 2.06 -7.06
CA GLN A 89 -14.02 1.16 -7.59
C GLN A 89 -12.62 1.78 -7.57
N VAL A 90 -11.63 0.93 -7.28
CA VAL A 90 -10.20 1.26 -7.32
C VAL A 90 -9.50 0.30 -8.26
N ILE A 91 -8.86 0.81 -9.30
CA ILE A 91 -8.15 0.04 -10.32
C ILE A 91 -6.73 0.56 -10.39
N ALA A 92 -5.76 -0.34 -10.21
CA ALA A 92 -4.33 -0.04 -10.16
C ALA A 92 -3.57 -1.04 -11.02
N THR A 93 -2.58 -0.59 -11.79
CA THR A 93 -1.66 -1.49 -12.50
C THR A 93 -0.64 -2.15 -11.57
N GLY A 94 -0.42 -1.56 -10.39
CA GLY A 94 0.38 -2.10 -9.29
C GLY A 94 -0.47 -2.64 -8.13
N ASP A 95 0.00 -2.41 -6.92
CA ASP A 95 -0.62 -2.88 -5.68
C ASP A 95 -1.71 -1.93 -5.16
N ILE A 96 -2.64 -2.45 -4.36
CA ILE A 96 -3.66 -1.63 -3.70
C ILE A 96 -3.58 -1.83 -2.18
N ILE A 97 -3.50 -0.72 -1.45
CA ILE A 97 -3.57 -0.71 0.02
C ILE A 97 -4.73 0.19 0.44
N ILE A 98 -5.65 -0.36 1.21
CA ILE A 98 -6.80 0.35 1.75
C ILE A 98 -6.66 0.35 3.27
N LEU A 99 -6.34 1.51 3.85
CA LEU A 99 -6.30 1.69 5.30
C LEU A 99 -7.71 1.94 5.83
N GLY A 100 -8.58 0.95 5.65
CA GLY A 100 -10.01 0.99 5.93
C GLY A 100 -10.72 -0.27 5.44
N ALA A 101 -12.04 -0.19 5.29
CA ALA A 101 -12.86 -1.29 4.79
C ALA A 101 -13.01 -1.25 3.27
N LEU A 102 -12.73 -2.36 2.60
CA LEU A 102 -13.05 -2.59 1.20
C LEU A 102 -14.42 -3.28 1.10
N ARG A 103 -15.44 -2.53 0.69
CA ARG A 103 -16.83 -3.00 0.44
C ARG A 103 -17.26 -2.84 -1.04
N GLY A 104 -16.55 -2.00 -1.79
CA GLY A 104 -16.73 -1.79 -3.22
C GLY A 104 -15.93 -2.78 -4.07
N ILE A 105 -15.36 -2.28 -5.17
CA ILE A 105 -14.56 -3.06 -6.12
C ILE A 105 -13.08 -2.65 -6.02
N ALA A 106 -12.17 -3.63 -6.03
CA ALA A 106 -10.74 -3.37 -6.16
C ALA A 106 -10.12 -4.28 -7.23
N HIS A 107 -9.28 -3.72 -8.10
CA HIS A 107 -8.55 -4.43 -9.15
C HIS A 107 -7.08 -4.03 -9.16
N ALA A 108 -6.24 -4.85 -8.54
CA ALA A 108 -4.78 -4.69 -8.54
C ALA A 108 -4.16 -5.43 -9.73
N GLY A 109 -2.96 -5.01 -10.16
CA GLY A 109 -2.27 -5.65 -11.28
C GLY A 109 -3.00 -5.51 -12.61
N ALA A 110 -3.80 -4.47 -12.79
CA ALA A 110 -4.50 -4.19 -14.04
C ALA A 110 -3.48 -4.06 -15.20
N ASN A 111 -3.80 -4.63 -16.36
CA ASN A 111 -2.95 -4.60 -17.57
C ASN A 111 -1.57 -5.27 -17.47
N ALA A 112 -1.21 -5.91 -16.36
CA ALA A 112 0.02 -6.70 -16.28
C ALA A 112 -0.15 -8.06 -16.98
N THR A 113 0.80 -8.43 -17.86
CA THR A 113 0.84 -9.74 -18.52
C THR A 113 0.97 -10.88 -17.52
N ASP A 114 1.74 -10.66 -16.45
CA ASP A 114 1.80 -11.52 -15.27
C ASP A 114 1.66 -10.64 -14.02
N ALA A 115 0.48 -10.69 -13.40
CA ALA A 115 0.13 -9.93 -12.22
C ALA A 115 0.08 -10.79 -10.94
N THR A 116 0.63 -12.00 -10.97
CA THR A 116 0.59 -12.94 -9.83
C THR A 116 1.25 -12.38 -8.57
N GLU A 117 2.17 -11.42 -8.74
CA GLU A 117 2.86 -10.73 -7.65
C GLU A 117 2.05 -9.57 -7.02
N ALA A 118 0.99 -9.09 -7.68
CA ALA A 118 0.19 -7.98 -7.18
C ALA A 118 -0.67 -8.41 -5.98
N PHE A 119 -0.98 -7.46 -5.11
CA PHE A 119 -1.77 -7.74 -3.91
C PHE A 119 -2.75 -6.62 -3.54
N ILE A 120 -3.71 -6.98 -2.69
CA ILE A 120 -4.66 -6.05 -2.09
C ILE A 120 -4.63 -6.24 -0.58
N ILE A 121 -4.36 -5.17 0.17
CA ILE A 121 -4.46 -5.16 1.65
C ILE A 121 -5.61 -4.26 2.07
N ALA A 122 -6.42 -4.72 3.02
CA ALA A 122 -7.44 -3.90 3.67
C ALA A 122 -7.53 -4.22 5.18
N PHE A 123 -8.01 -3.28 5.99
CA PHE A 123 -8.35 -3.60 7.39
C PHE A 123 -9.54 -4.55 7.47
N VAL A 124 -10.50 -4.40 6.55
CA VAL A 124 -11.64 -5.29 6.39
C VAL A 124 -11.83 -5.59 4.92
N LEU A 125 -11.75 -6.86 4.52
CA LEU A 125 -11.85 -7.29 3.12
C LEU A 125 -13.22 -7.91 2.86
N ARG A 126 -14.23 -7.08 2.57
CA ARG A 126 -15.60 -7.50 2.20
C ARG A 126 -16.04 -6.94 0.84
N PRO A 127 -15.21 -7.07 -0.22
CA PRO A 127 -15.48 -6.50 -1.52
C PRO A 127 -16.72 -7.10 -2.16
N LEU A 128 -17.47 -6.26 -2.88
CA LEU A 128 -18.42 -6.72 -3.89
C LEU A 128 -17.70 -7.53 -4.98
N GLN A 129 -16.50 -7.07 -5.37
CA GLN A 129 -15.64 -7.78 -6.29
C GLN A 129 -14.17 -7.46 -6.03
N LEU A 130 -13.34 -8.51 -6.04
CA LEU A 130 -11.90 -8.44 -5.89
C LEU A 130 -11.24 -8.98 -7.15
N ARG A 131 -10.26 -8.27 -7.69
CA ARG A 131 -9.50 -8.70 -8.86
C ARG A 131 -8.00 -8.50 -8.66
N ILE A 132 -7.22 -9.48 -9.09
CA ILE A 132 -5.76 -9.38 -9.15
C ILE A 132 -5.33 -9.92 -10.51
N GLY A 133 -4.88 -9.02 -11.40
CA GLY A 133 -4.69 -9.34 -12.81
C GLY A 133 -5.96 -9.87 -13.46
N ARG A 134 -5.89 -11.11 -13.97
CA ARG A 134 -7.03 -11.84 -14.56
C ARG A 134 -7.89 -12.60 -13.56
N TYR A 135 -7.42 -12.77 -12.33
CA TYR A 135 -8.12 -13.56 -11.33
C TYR A 135 -9.23 -12.71 -10.70
N ILE A 136 -10.41 -13.31 -10.54
CA ILE A 136 -11.58 -12.68 -9.95
C ILE A 136 -11.99 -13.50 -8.74
N GLY A 137 -12.24 -12.82 -7.63
CA GLY A 137 -12.77 -13.40 -6.41
C GLY A 137 -13.84 -12.51 -5.79
N THR A 138 -14.65 -13.12 -4.93
CA THR A 138 -15.55 -12.44 -4.00
C THR A 138 -15.16 -12.87 -2.60
N ALA A 139 -15.41 -12.04 -1.59
CA ALA A 139 -15.21 -12.48 -0.22
C ALA A 139 -16.04 -13.74 0.06
N PRO A 140 -15.53 -14.70 0.85
CA PRO A 140 -16.37 -15.72 1.46
C PRO A 140 -17.46 -15.04 2.27
N THR A 141 -18.72 -15.47 2.10
CA THR A 141 -19.82 -14.99 2.93
C THR A 141 -19.60 -15.50 4.34
N ASP A 142 -19.08 -14.67 5.23
CA ASP A 142 -19.02 -15.00 6.65
C ASP A 142 -20.46 -15.09 7.17
N ASN A 143 -20.87 -16.32 7.47
CA ASN A 143 -22.12 -16.61 8.17
C ASN A 143 -22.05 -16.07 9.61
N GLY A 144 -22.32 -14.78 9.78
CA GLY A 144 -22.81 -14.20 11.04
C GLY A 144 -21.86 -14.19 12.25
N LYS A 145 -20.53 -14.22 12.07
CA LYS A 145 -19.60 -13.97 13.19
C LYS A 145 -19.30 -12.49 13.30
N GLU A 146 -20.23 -11.77 13.91
CA GLU A 146 -19.98 -10.44 14.46
C GLU A 146 -18.83 -10.50 15.49
N GLN A 147 -17.92 -9.54 15.37
CA GLN A 147 -16.96 -9.14 16.40
C GLN A 147 -15.84 -10.14 16.72
N ALA A 148 -14.85 -10.20 15.83
CA ALA A 148 -13.47 -10.43 16.23
C ALA A 148 -12.67 -9.18 15.84
N THR A 149 -11.67 -8.82 16.64
CA THR A 149 -10.72 -7.72 16.38
C THR A 149 -10.43 -7.52 14.90
N VAL A 150 -10.47 -6.28 14.41
CA VAL A 150 -10.15 -5.96 13.01
C VAL A 150 -8.69 -6.31 12.75
N VAL A 151 -8.47 -7.51 12.22
CA VAL A 151 -7.15 -7.96 11.76
C VAL A 151 -7.07 -7.64 10.29
N PRO A 152 -6.11 -6.82 9.84
CA PRO A 152 -5.94 -6.54 8.42
C PRO A 152 -5.79 -7.84 7.64
N GLU A 153 -6.34 -7.87 6.43
CA GLU A 153 -6.33 -9.01 5.53
C GLU A 153 -5.55 -8.66 4.27
N ILE A 154 -4.87 -9.65 3.70
CA ILE A 154 -4.17 -9.56 2.42
C ILE A 154 -4.75 -10.58 1.44
N ALA A 155 -5.08 -10.12 0.24
CA ALA A 155 -5.48 -10.95 -0.88
C ALA A 155 -4.36 -11.03 -1.93
N ARG A 156 -4.05 -12.24 -2.37
CA ARG A 156 -2.99 -12.54 -3.35
C ARG A 156 -3.37 -13.69 -4.25
N VAL A 157 -2.73 -13.79 -5.41
CA VAL A 157 -2.86 -14.97 -6.26
C VAL A 157 -1.97 -16.10 -5.70
N SER A 158 -2.55 -17.28 -5.54
CA SER A 158 -1.80 -18.52 -5.29
C SER A 158 -2.30 -19.60 -6.24
N GLY A 159 -1.41 -20.12 -7.08
CA GLY A 159 -1.78 -21.05 -8.15
C GLY A 159 -2.78 -20.41 -9.15
N HIS A 160 -4.05 -20.79 -9.05
CA HIS A 160 -5.11 -20.36 -9.97
C HIS A 160 -6.27 -19.60 -9.29
N SER A 161 -6.13 -19.25 -8.01
CA SER A 161 -7.18 -18.57 -7.24
C SER A 161 -6.62 -17.42 -6.43
N ILE A 162 -7.51 -16.53 -5.99
CA ILE A 162 -7.20 -15.53 -4.99
C ILE A 162 -7.35 -16.17 -3.60
N VAL A 163 -6.33 -16.04 -2.78
CA VAL A 163 -6.32 -16.47 -1.37
C VAL A 163 -6.28 -15.24 -0.48
N VAL A 164 -7.11 -15.23 0.56
CA VAL A 164 -7.16 -14.19 1.59
C VAL A 164 -6.60 -14.75 2.89
N ALA A 165 -5.70 -14.00 3.54
CA ALA A 165 -5.10 -14.37 4.81
C ALA A 165 -4.93 -13.14 5.72
N PRO A 166 -4.79 -13.32 7.05
CA PRO A 166 -4.39 -12.24 7.93
C PRO A 166 -3.03 -11.62 7.54
N PHE A 167 -2.96 -10.30 7.52
CA PHE A 167 -1.74 -9.55 7.31
C PHE A 167 -1.05 -9.25 8.65
N THR A 168 0.09 -9.90 8.89
CA THR A 168 0.83 -9.87 10.16
C THR A 168 1.94 -8.79 10.19
N GLY A 169 1.89 -7.82 9.28
CA GLY A 169 2.92 -6.78 9.14
C GLY A 169 4.20 -7.25 8.43
N LYS A 170 4.28 -8.54 8.04
CA LYS A 170 5.38 -9.08 7.23
C LYS A 170 4.86 -9.45 5.85
N PHE A 171 5.32 -8.73 4.83
CA PHE A 171 5.06 -9.10 3.45
C PHE A 171 6.01 -10.22 3.01
N GLN A 172 5.54 -11.46 2.99
CA GLN A 172 6.31 -12.60 2.50
C GLN A 172 5.97 -12.86 1.04
N ARG A 173 6.91 -12.63 0.10
CA ARG A 173 6.65 -12.90 -1.33
C ARG A 173 6.48 -14.37 -1.67
N ASN A 174 7.00 -15.28 -0.84
CA ASN A 174 6.91 -16.71 -1.13
C ASN A 174 5.45 -17.20 -1.09
N PRO A 175 5.08 -18.12 -2.00
CA PRO A 175 3.79 -18.80 -1.92
C PRO A 175 3.69 -19.52 -0.57
N MET A 176 2.48 -19.51 0.01
CA MET A 176 2.20 -20.40 1.15
C MET A 176 2.54 -21.84 0.72
N PRO A 177 3.18 -22.64 1.60
CA PRO A 177 3.46 -24.04 1.32
C PRO A 177 2.19 -24.85 1.03
#